data_AF-A0A527H5K2-F1
#
_entry.id   AF-A0A527H5K2-F1
#
_cell.length_a   1.000
_cell.length_b   1.000
_cell.length_c   1.000
_cell.angle_alpha   90.00
_cell.angle_beta   90.00
_cell.angle_gamma   90.00
#
_symmetry.space_group_name_H-M   'P 1'
#
loop_
_entity.id
_entity.type
_entity.pdbx_description
1 polymer ?
#
loop_
_entity_poly.entity_id
_entity_poly.type
_entity_poly.pdbx_seq_one_letter_code
_entity_poly.pdbx_strand_id
1 'polypeptide(L)'
;ILEHLPPSTRAEALIEVDSPDDRMALAQGDNIDITWLYRRGLDAGTAGLLSTALRERNHMALADGLYVWASCEFGDFREIRKIVRKQWGLPRDRHLVTAYWRRDAHSVGEGGED
;
A
#
# COMPACT_ATOMS: atom_id res chain seq x y z
N ILE A 1 -7.01 -9.79 -8.03
CA ILE A 1 -7.97 -9.47 -6.94
C ILE A 1 -9.19 -8.77 -7.52
N LEU A 2 -9.05 -7.56 -8.08
CA LEU A 2 -10.17 -6.73 -8.54
C LEU A 2 -11.10 -7.43 -9.55
N GLU A 3 -10.56 -8.13 -10.55
CA GLU A 3 -11.33 -8.87 -11.57
C GLU A 3 -12.21 -10.01 -11.03
N HIS A 4 -11.94 -10.48 -9.81
CA HIS A 4 -12.61 -11.64 -9.21
C HIS A 4 -13.53 -11.24 -8.05
N LEU A 5 -13.73 -9.94 -7.82
CA LEU A 5 -14.61 -9.47 -6.76
C LEU A 5 -16.09 -9.63 -7.15
N PRO A 6 -16.94 -10.15 -6.25
CA PRO A 6 -18.38 -10.08 -6.45
C PRO A 6 -18.85 -8.62 -6.54
N PRO A 7 -19.89 -8.30 -7.34
CA PRO A 7 -20.44 -6.95 -7.43
C PRO A 7 -20.91 -6.36 -6.08
N SER A 8 -21.26 -7.23 -5.12
CA SER A 8 -21.67 -6.84 -3.76
C SER A 8 -20.50 -6.41 -2.87
N THR A 9 -19.25 -6.64 -3.27
CA THR A 9 -18.07 -6.32 -2.48
C THR A 9 -17.49 -4.99 -2.93
N ARG A 10 -17.45 -4.01 -2.02
CA ARG A 10 -16.74 -2.75 -2.26
C ARG A 10 -15.23 -2.94 -2.08
N ALA A 11 -14.44 -2.35 -2.98
CA ALA A 11 -12.99 -2.34 -2.91
C ALA A 11 -12.44 -0.93 -3.15
N GLU A 12 -11.43 -0.59 -2.37
CA GLU A 12 -10.57 0.57 -2.62
C GLU A 12 -9.16 0.05 -2.88
N ALA A 13 -8.57 0.45 -3.99
CA ALA A 13 -7.21 0.10 -4.37
C ALA A 13 -6.32 1.34 -4.39
N LEU A 14 -5.29 1.34 -3.54
CA LEU A 14 -4.23 2.35 -3.54
C LEU A 14 -3.02 1.76 -4.27
N ILE A 15 -2.63 2.36 -5.39
CA ILE A 15 -1.60 1.80 -6.27
C ILE A 15 -0.52 2.84 -6.52
N GLU A 16 0.71 2.53 -6.12
CA GLU A 16 1.87 3.40 -6.33
C GLU A 16 2.56 3.05 -7.66
N VAL A 17 2.76 4.07 -8.49
CA VAL A 17 3.55 4.01 -9.74
C VAL A 17 4.42 5.26 -9.86
N ASP A 18 5.35 5.31 -10.83
CA ASP A 18 6.19 6.51 -10.97
C ASP A 18 5.38 7.70 -11.50
N SER A 19 4.70 7.47 -12.62
CA SER A 19 4.02 8.51 -13.39
C SER A 19 2.64 8.04 -13.88
N PRO A 20 1.80 8.95 -14.41
CA PRO A 20 0.55 8.58 -15.07
C PRO A 20 0.70 7.62 -16.25
N ASP A 21 1.87 7.59 -16.89
CA ASP A 21 2.15 6.74 -18.05
C ASP A 21 2.36 5.27 -17.65
N ASP A 22 2.65 5.01 -16.38
CA ASP A 22 2.81 3.67 -15.81
C ASP A 22 1.48 3.06 -15.34
N ARG A 23 0.35 3.77 -15.53
CA ARG A 23 -0.96 3.22 -15.21
C ARG A 23 -1.26 2.03 -16.08
N MET A 24 -1.89 1.02 -15.48
CA MET A 24 -2.39 -0.15 -16.17
C MET A 24 -3.92 -0.09 -16.28
N ALA A 25 -4.46 -0.68 -17.33
CA ALA A 25 -5.88 -0.97 -17.39
C ALA A 25 -6.20 -2.04 -16.32
N LEU A 26 -7.04 -1.68 -15.36
CA LEU A 26 -7.50 -2.57 -14.29
C LEU A 26 -9.01 -2.73 -14.38
N ALA A 27 -9.54 -3.80 -13.79
CA ALA A 27 -10.99 -3.98 -13.68
C ALA A 27 -11.65 -2.76 -13.01
N GLN A 28 -12.77 -2.34 -13.59
CA GLN A 28 -13.58 -1.23 -13.12
C GLN A 28 -15.01 -1.69 -12.82
N GLY A 29 -15.67 -0.97 -11.93
CA GLY A 29 -17.07 -1.19 -11.57
C GLY A 29 -17.48 -0.19 -10.50
N ASP A 30 -18.79 0.03 -10.31
CA ASP A 30 -19.32 0.99 -9.33
C ASP A 30 -18.94 0.63 -7.88
N ASN A 31 -18.49 -0.61 -7.65
CA ASN A 31 -18.00 -1.12 -6.38
C ASN A 31 -16.47 -1.01 -6.21
N ILE A 32 -15.73 -0.49 -7.19
CA ILE A 32 -14.26 -0.42 -7.19
C ILE A 32 -13.81 1.03 -7.33
N ASP A 33 -13.12 1.52 -6.31
CA ASP A 33 -12.41 2.80 -6.34
C ASP A 33 -10.90 2.57 -6.47
N ILE A 34 -10.24 3.25 -7.42
CA ILE A 34 -8.80 3.12 -7.66
C ILE A 34 -8.17 4.51 -7.52
N THR A 35 -7.32 4.63 -6.51
CA THR A 35 -6.46 5.80 -6.33
C THR A 35 -5.03 5.47 -6.76
N TRP A 36 -4.57 6.17 -7.79
CA TRP A 36 -3.19 6.09 -8.25
C TRP A 36 -2.31 7.13 -7.53
N LEU A 37 -1.21 6.67 -6.95
CA LEU A 37 -0.23 7.47 -6.22
C LEU A 37 1.04 7.56 -7.06
N TYR A 38 1.50 8.78 -7.35
CA TYR A 38 2.66 9.00 -8.22
C TYR A 38 3.89 9.39 -7.42
N ARG A 39 4.98 8.65 -7.61
CA ARG A 39 6.29 9.03 -7.05
C ARG A 39 6.87 10.29 -7.68
N ARG A 40 6.49 10.58 -8.93
CA ARG A 40 6.95 11.77 -9.69
C ARG A 40 8.48 11.87 -9.73
N GLY A 41 9.15 10.76 -10.03
CA GLY A 41 10.62 10.69 -10.13
C GLY A 41 11.35 10.42 -8.81
N LEU A 42 10.65 10.26 -7.69
CA LEU A 42 11.27 9.73 -6.47
C LEU A 42 11.60 8.24 -6.64
N ASP A 43 12.73 7.82 -6.07
CA ASP A 43 13.15 6.43 -6.08
C ASP A 43 12.08 5.52 -5.47
N ALA A 44 11.84 4.37 -6.09
CA ALA A 44 10.94 3.36 -5.56
C ALA A 44 11.32 2.98 -4.12
N GLY A 45 10.34 2.83 -3.24
CA GLY A 45 10.58 2.51 -1.83
C GLY A 45 11.03 3.67 -0.94
N THR A 46 11.05 4.91 -1.45
CA THR A 46 11.42 6.10 -0.66
C THR A 46 10.26 7.06 -0.40
N ALA A 47 9.19 6.96 -1.19
CA ALA A 47 8.13 7.97 -1.21
C ALA A 47 7.11 7.82 -0.06
N GLY A 48 6.91 6.60 0.47
CA GLY A 48 5.98 6.35 1.58
C GLY A 48 4.51 6.68 1.25
N LEU A 49 4.14 6.67 -0.03
CA LEU A 49 2.84 7.15 -0.49
C LEU A 49 1.71 6.22 -0.05
N LEU A 50 1.95 4.90 -0.08
CA LEU A 50 0.96 3.90 0.30
C LEU A 50 0.58 4.03 1.78
N SER A 51 1.57 4.09 2.67
CA SER A 51 1.29 4.24 4.11
C SER A 51 0.68 5.60 4.45
N THR A 52 1.05 6.67 3.73
CA THR A 52 0.45 7.99 3.89
C THR A 52 -1.02 8.00 3.48
N ALA A 53 -1.33 7.52 2.27
CA ALA A 53 -2.70 7.45 1.77
C ALA A 53 -3.59 6.57 2.65
N LEU A 54 -3.06 5.47 3.19
CA LEU A 54 -3.80 4.62 4.13
C LEU A 54 -4.16 5.35 5.43
N ARG A 55 -3.27 6.18 5.98
CA ARG A 55 -3.54 6.95 7.22
C ARG A 55 -4.67 7.96 7.05
N GLU A 56 -4.86 8.47 5.84
CA GLU A 56 -5.94 9.40 5.53
C GLU A 56 -7.32 8.70 5.49
N ARG A 57 -7.36 7.37 5.47
CA ARG A 57 -8.60 6.62 5.47
C ARG A 57 -9.19 6.48 6.87
N ASN A 58 -10.48 6.75 6.96
CA ASN A 58 -11.24 6.47 8.16
C ASN A 58 -11.76 5.03 8.13
N HIS A 59 -11.02 4.11 8.74
CA HIS A 59 -11.43 2.70 8.82
C HIS A 59 -12.75 2.47 9.56
N MET A 60 -13.16 3.38 10.46
CA MET A 60 -14.45 3.29 11.14
C MET A 60 -15.63 3.60 10.23
N ALA A 61 -15.39 4.25 9.10
CA ALA A 61 -16.39 4.48 8.06
C ALA A 61 -16.41 3.36 7.00
N LEU A 62 -15.46 2.42 7.06
CA LEU A 62 -15.44 1.26 6.17
C LEU A 62 -16.44 0.22 6.69
N ALA A 63 -17.06 -0.50 5.75
CA ALA A 63 -18.10 -1.47 6.06
C ALA A 63 -17.62 -2.58 7.00
N ASP A 64 -18.56 -3.17 7.74
CA ASP A 64 -18.30 -4.38 8.52
C ASP A 64 -17.62 -5.45 7.67
N GLY A 65 -16.56 -6.06 8.21
CA GLY A 65 -15.82 -7.11 7.52
C GLY A 65 -14.66 -6.64 6.63
N LEU A 66 -14.18 -5.41 6.81
CA LEU A 66 -12.95 -4.89 6.17
C LEU A 66 -11.82 -5.94 6.16
N TYR A 67 -11.23 -6.13 4.98
CA TYR A 67 -10.03 -6.93 4.78
C TYR A 67 -8.97 -6.08 4.09
N VAL A 68 -7.75 -6.03 4.65
CA VAL A 68 -6.64 -5.26 4.07
C VAL A 68 -5.60 -6.20 3.47
N TRP A 69 -5.37 -6.07 2.16
CA TRP A 69 -4.28 -6.72 1.46
C TRP A 69 -3.24 -5.69 1.02
N ALA A 70 -1.95 -5.97 1.24
CA ALA A 70 -0.87 -5.15 0.73
C ALA A 70 0.38 -5.99 0.45
N SER A 71 1.00 -5.72 -0.70
CA SER A 71 2.32 -6.25 -1.06
C SER A 71 3.14 -5.12 -1.68
N CYS A 72 4.18 -4.68 -0.98
CA CYS A 72 4.91 -3.45 -1.31
C CYS A 72 6.36 -3.52 -0.80
N GLU A 73 7.08 -2.40 -0.86
CA GLU A 73 8.43 -2.30 -0.31
C GLU A 73 8.43 -2.44 1.23
N PHE A 74 9.53 -2.93 1.80
CA PHE A 74 9.66 -3.25 3.22
C PHE A 74 9.34 -2.08 4.19
N GLY A 75 9.73 -0.86 3.87
CA GLY A 75 9.44 0.35 4.63
C GLY A 75 7.93 0.61 4.73
N ASP A 76 7.24 0.68 3.59
CA ASP A 76 5.78 0.83 3.56
C ASP A 76 5.07 -0.36 4.20
N PHE A 77 5.55 -1.59 3.97
CA PHE A 77 5.02 -2.79 4.63
C PHE A 77 5.00 -2.65 6.15
N ARG A 78 6.08 -2.15 6.76
CA ARG A 78 6.17 -1.97 8.22
C ARG A 78 5.13 -0.98 8.71
N GLU A 79 5.00 0.16 8.03
CA GLU A 79 4.06 1.21 8.42
C GLU A 79 2.61 0.79 8.21
N ILE A 80 2.27 0.19 7.07
CA ILE A 80 0.94 -0.37 6.79
C ILE A 80 0.57 -1.40 7.85
N ARG A 81 1.47 -2.33 8.17
CA ARG A 81 1.21 -3.37 9.18
C ARG A 81 1.03 -2.79 10.58
N LYS A 82 1.74 -1.71 10.91
CA LYS A 82 1.55 -0.96 12.17
C LYS A 82 0.17 -0.29 12.20
N ILE A 83 -0.22 0.41 11.14
CA ILE A 83 -1.54 1.05 11.02
C ILE A 83 -2.65 0.01 11.24
N VAL A 84 -2.67 -1.01 10.39
CA VAL A 84 -3.73 -2.04 10.37
C VAL A 84 -3.85 -2.78 11.70
N ARG A 85 -2.72 -3.18 12.31
CA ARG A 85 -2.76 -4.03 13.53
C ARG A 85 -2.82 -3.25 14.83
N LYS A 86 -2.13 -2.12 14.91
CA LYS A 86 -1.95 -1.38 16.18
C LYS A 86 -2.87 -0.18 16.29
N GLN A 87 -3.12 0.50 15.18
CA GLN A 87 -3.97 1.69 15.19
C GLN A 87 -5.43 1.34 14.91
N TRP A 88 -5.69 0.49 13.91
CA TRP A 88 -7.05 0.06 13.56
C TRP A 88 -7.50 -1.21 14.28
N GLY A 89 -6.56 -1.92 14.93
CA GLY A 89 -6.88 -3.10 15.72
C GLY A 89 -7.42 -4.29 14.91
N LEU A 90 -7.16 -4.35 13.60
CA LEU A 90 -7.66 -5.44 12.78
C LEU A 90 -7.08 -6.79 13.22
N PRO A 91 -7.91 -7.83 13.39
CA PRO A 91 -7.44 -9.15 13.75
C PRO A 91 -6.65 -9.79 12.60
N ARG A 92 -5.85 -10.81 12.93
CA ARG A 92 -4.87 -11.40 12.01
C ARG A 92 -5.50 -11.99 10.74
N ASP A 93 -6.72 -12.49 10.84
CA ASP A 93 -7.50 -13.06 9.74
C ASP A 93 -8.17 -11.99 8.85
N ARG A 94 -8.09 -10.71 9.22
CA ARG A 94 -8.62 -9.57 8.45
C ARG A 94 -7.55 -8.78 7.71
N HIS A 95 -6.33 -9.29 7.64
CA HIS A 95 -5.30 -8.66 6.82
C HIS A 95 -4.25 -9.64 6.29
N LEU A 96 -3.74 -9.36 5.10
CA LEU A 96 -2.53 -9.97 4.55
C LEU A 96 -1.61 -8.86 4.04
N VAL A 97 -0.61 -8.52 4.85
CA VAL A 97 0.36 -7.47 4.55
C VAL A 97 1.73 -8.13 4.46
N THR A 98 2.37 -8.07 3.30
CA THR A 98 3.65 -8.72 3.01
C THR A 98 4.65 -7.73 2.42
N ALA A 99 5.94 -7.91 2.74
CA ALA A 99 7.01 -7.21 2.04
C ALA A 99 7.33 -8.00 0.76
N TYR A 100 7.07 -7.40 -0.40
CA TYR A 100 7.36 -8.02 -1.69
C TYR A 100 8.84 -7.93 -2.03
N TRP A 101 9.43 -6.78 -1.73
CA TRP A 101 10.84 -6.49 -1.94
C TRP A 101 11.35 -5.54 -0.85
N ARG A 102 12.66 -5.35 -0.81
CA ARG A 102 13.32 -4.40 0.08
C ARG A 102 14.37 -3.66 -0.75
N ARG A 103 14.42 -2.34 -0.60
CA ARG A 103 15.53 -1.57 -1.15
C ARG A 103 16.82 -1.93 -0.41
N ASP A 104 17.87 -2.26 -1.14
CA ASP A 104 19.17 -2.53 -0.54
C ASP A 104 19.62 -1.31 0.27
N ALA A 105 19.90 -1.53 1.54
CA ALA A 105 20.68 -0.57 2.31
C ALA A 105 22.10 -0.73 1.81
N HIS A 106 22.50 0.02 0.77
CA HIS A 106 23.91 0.30 0.61
C HIS A 106 24.34 0.97 1.92
N SER A 107 25.02 0.20 2.77
CA SER A 107 25.85 0.72 3.83
C SER A 107 26.72 1.78 3.17
N VAL A 108 26.59 3.04 3.61
CA VAL A 108 27.62 4.03 3.36
C VAL A 108 28.89 3.43 3.97
N GLY A 109 29.73 2.86 3.12
CA GLY A 109 31.05 2.39 3.49
C GLY A 109 31.91 3.59 3.87
N GLU A 110 32.57 3.43 5.01
CA GLU A 110 33.92 3.90 5.32
C GLU A 110 34.41 5.18 4.60
N GLY A 111 34.52 6.25 5.38
CA GLY A 111 35.29 7.44 5.04
C GLY A 111 35.75 8.10 6.34
N GLY A 112 36.82 7.57 6.92
CA GLY A 112 37.46 8.08 8.13
C GLY A 112 38.88 7.53 8.26
N GLU A 113 39.73 7.85 7.28
CA GLU A 113 41.20 7.82 7.42
C GLU A 113 41.65 9.12 8.09
N ASP A 114 42.24 9.01 9.28
CA ASP A 114 43.59 9.46 9.68
C ASP A 114 43.74 9.47 11.22
#